data_AF-A0A0D6Q422-F1
#
_entry.id   AF-A0A0D6Q422-F1
#
_cell.length_a   1.000
_cell.length_b   1.000
_cell.length_c   1.000
_cell.angle_alpha   90.00
_cell.angle_beta   90.00
_cell.angle_gamma   90.00
#
_symmetry.space_group_name_H-M   'P 1'
#
loop_
_entity.id
_entity.type
_entity.pdbx_description
1 polymer ?
#
loop_
_entity_poly.entity_id
_entity_poly.type
_entity_poly.pdbx_seq_one_letter_code
_entity_poly.pdbx_strand_id
1 'polypeptide(L)'
;MDFLIKVKNCYRELGHMLGPDFVGKSFAIAFVLEGLMITLLTQPGRPSHPFTTVMTIAVYTVSSLLFPFTRAGWEAFKDLFASDTVLFIPSIVGLVLSFIVNGMLWQASIFLGPIAIWYLFGRRQH
;
A
#
# COMPACT_ATOMS: atom_id res chain seq x y z
N MET A 1 23.88 8.89 3.09
CA MET A 1 23.07 9.98 2.47
C MET A 1 22.38 9.49 1.18
N ASP A 2 23.03 8.64 0.38
CA ASP A 2 22.52 8.16 -0.92
C ASP A 2 21.22 7.36 -0.88
N PHE A 3 20.97 6.59 0.17
CA PHE A 3 19.75 5.76 0.27
C PHE A 3 18.47 6.61 0.35
N LEU A 4 18.45 7.63 1.21
CA LEU A 4 17.29 8.51 1.35
C LEU A 4 17.01 9.30 0.07
N ILE A 5 18.06 9.67 -0.66
CA ILE A 5 17.94 10.33 -1.97
C ILE A 5 17.32 9.37 -2.99
N LYS A 6 17.78 8.12 -3.05
CA LYS A 6 17.19 7.09 -3.92
C LYS A 6 15.72 6.83 -3.61
N VAL A 7 15.37 6.69 -2.32
CA VAL A 7 13.98 6.48 -1.89
C VAL A 7 13.09 7.67 -2.27
N LYS A 8 13.54 8.90 -2.00
CA LYS A 8 12.83 10.12 -2.39
C LYS A 8 12.61 10.20 -3.91
N ASN A 9 13.63 9.86 -4.70
CA ASN A 9 13.52 9.83 -6.15
C ASN A 9 12.51 8.77 -6.62
N CYS A 10 12.49 7.60 -5.99
CA CYS A 10 11.54 6.52 -6.28
C CYS A 10 10.08 6.97 -6.09
N TYR A 11 9.76 7.63 -4.97
CA TYR A 11 8.42 8.18 -4.75
C TYR A 11 8.07 9.34 -5.69
N ARG A 12 9.06 10.20 -6.01
CA ARG A 12 8.86 11.28 -6.98
C ARG A 12 8.52 10.70 -8.36
N GLU A 13 9.23 9.66 -8.78
CA GLU A 13 8.97 8.98 -10.05
C GLU A 13 7.61 8.29 -10.06
N LEU A 14 7.23 7.63 -8.96
CA LEU A 14 5.89 7.06 -8.81
C LEU A 14 4.80 8.15 -8.96
N GLY A 15 5.02 9.32 -8.36
CA GLY A 15 4.15 10.48 -8.50
C GLY A 15 4.10 11.05 -9.92
N HIS A 16 5.19 10.97 -10.69
CA HIS A 16 5.17 11.32 -12.11
C HIS A 16 4.39 10.32 -12.97
N MET A 17 4.37 9.03 -12.60
CA MET A 17 3.70 7.97 -13.35
C MET A 17 2.18 7.95 -13.14
N LEU A 18 1.73 8.12 -11.89
CA LEU A 18 0.33 7.94 -11.50
C LEU A 18 -0.32 9.22 -10.94
N GLY A 19 0.43 10.31 -10.88
CA GLY A 19 0.01 11.59 -10.32
C GLY A 19 0.35 11.74 -8.83
N PRO A 20 0.63 12.97 -8.36
CA PRO A 20 0.93 13.23 -6.95
C PRO A 20 -0.25 12.90 -6.03
N ASP A 21 -1.48 13.09 -6.52
CA ASP A 21 -2.70 12.78 -5.77
C ASP A 21 -2.85 11.28 -5.48
N PHE A 22 -2.39 10.41 -6.38
CA PHE A 22 -2.44 8.97 -6.19
C PHE A 22 -1.54 8.52 -5.02
N VAL A 23 -0.31 9.04 -4.99
CA VAL A 23 0.66 8.73 -3.93
C VAL A 23 0.16 9.22 -2.58
N GLY A 24 -0.35 10.46 -2.52
CA GLY A 24 -0.93 11.03 -1.31
C GLY A 24 -2.13 10.23 -0.79
N LYS A 25 -3.08 9.87 -1.66
CA LYS A 25 -4.24 9.03 -1.30
C LYS A 25 -3.82 7.64 -0.81
N SER A 26 -2.77 7.07 -1.39
CA SER A 26 -2.26 5.76 -0.99
C SER A 26 -1.67 5.79 0.42
N PHE A 27 -0.87 6.81 0.74
CA PHE A 27 -0.38 7.00 2.10
C PHE A 27 -1.50 7.25 3.11
N ALA A 28 -2.50 8.07 2.76
CA ALA A 28 -3.64 8.32 3.64
C ALA A 28 -4.36 7.00 3.99
N ILE A 29 -4.62 6.14 3.00
CA ILE A 29 -5.24 4.83 3.23
C ILE A 29 -4.35 3.93 4.09
N ALA A 30 -3.05 3.85 3.78
CA ALA A 30 -2.10 3.04 4.53
C ALA A 30 -2.02 3.43 6.01
N PHE A 31 -1.89 4.73 6.31
CA PHE A 31 -1.81 5.20 7.69
C PHE A 31 -3.13 5.05 8.46
N VAL A 32 -4.28 5.16 7.78
CA VAL A 32 -5.58 4.85 8.40
C VAL A 32 -5.66 3.37 8.77
N LEU A 33 -5.24 2.48 7.87
CA LEU A 33 -5.21 1.03 8.14
C LEU A 33 -4.21 0.68 9.26
N GLU A 34 -3.02 1.28 9.24
CA GLU A 34 -2.02 1.12 10.30
C GLU A 34 -2.56 1.58 11.66
N GLY A 35 -3.13 2.78 11.72
CA GLY A 35 -3.76 3.32 12.94
C GLY A 35 -4.86 2.40 13.46
N LEU A 36 -5.73 1.91 12.58
CA LEU A 36 -6.77 0.93 12.95
C LEU A 36 -6.15 -0.33 13.55
N MET A 37 -5.12 -0.92 12.92
CA MET A 37 -4.50 -2.15 13.43
C MET A 37 -3.74 -1.93 14.75
N ILE A 38 -3.09 -0.78 14.92
CA ILE A 38 -2.43 -0.42 16.18
C ILE A 38 -3.46 -0.27 17.31
N THR A 39 -4.63 0.34 17.05
CA THR A 39 -5.69 0.43 18.07
C THR A 39 -6.23 -0.94 18.47
N LEU A 40 -6.38 -1.88 17.52
CA LEU A 40 -6.77 -3.27 17.79
C LEU A 40 -5.70 -4.07 18.55
N LEU A 41 -4.43 -3.74 18.32
CA LEU A 41 -3.30 -4.37 19.01
C LEU A 41 -3.16 -3.89 20.46
N THR A 42 -3.51 -2.62 20.73
CA THR A 42 -3.33 -1.95 22.02
C THR A 42 -4.57 -2.01 22.93
N GLN A 43 -5.58 -2.81 22.58
CA GLN A 43 -6.80 -2.93 23.38
C GLN A 43 -6.50 -3.45 24.80
N PRO A 44 -7.10 -2.85 25.84
CA PRO A 44 -6.93 -3.31 27.21
C PRO A 44 -7.52 -4.72 27.35
N GLY A 45 -6.71 -5.65 27.85
CA GLY A 45 -7.09 -7.06 28.02
C GLY A 45 -6.49 -8.02 27.00
N ARG A 46 -5.74 -7.54 26.00
CA ARG A 46 -4.95 -8.40 25.10
C ARG A 46 -3.59 -8.71 25.74
N PRO A 47 -3.30 -9.97 26.13
CA PRO A 47 -1.98 -10.33 26.62
C PRO A 47 -1.02 -10.33 25.42
N SER A 48 -0.21 -9.28 25.30
CA SER A 48 0.85 -9.18 24.30
C SER A 48 2.16 -8.82 24.98
N HIS A 49 3.21 -9.59 24.70
CA HIS A 49 4.54 -9.24 25.16
C HIS A 49 4.99 -7.93 24.48
N PRO A 50 5.58 -6.96 25.21
CA PRO A 50 5.92 -5.65 24.67
C PRO A 50 6.83 -5.71 23.43
N PHE A 51 7.75 -6.67 23.39
CA PHE A 51 8.60 -6.90 22.20
C PHE A 51 7.79 -7.26 20.95
N THR A 52 6.77 -8.13 21.08
CA THR A 52 5.91 -8.53 19.96
C THR A 52 5.14 -7.34 19.43
N THR A 53 4.61 -6.50 20.33
CA THR A 53 3.88 -5.29 19.96
C THR A 53 4.75 -4.32 19.16
N VAL A 54 5.98 -4.06 19.61
CA VAL A 54 6.92 -3.19 18.90
C VAL A 54 7.27 -3.75 17.52
N MET A 55 7.53 -5.06 17.42
CA MET A 55 7.83 -5.70 16.13
C MET A 55 6.65 -5.64 15.16
N THR A 56 5.43 -5.86 15.64
CA THR A 56 4.22 -5.75 14.82
C THR A 56 4.02 -4.33 14.30
N ILE A 57 4.21 -3.31 15.14
CA ILE A 57 4.14 -1.90 14.72
C ILE A 57 5.19 -1.62 13.65
N ALA A 58 6.43 -2.06 13.83
CA ALA A 58 7.49 -1.86 12.84
C ALA A 58 7.13 -2.47 11.48
N VAL A 59 6.56 -3.69 11.47
CA VAL A 59 6.10 -4.35 10.24
C VAL A 59 4.96 -3.58 9.58
N TYR A 60 4.01 -3.05 10.36
CA TYR A 60 2.92 -2.22 9.84
C TYR A 60 3.42 -0.93 9.22
N THR A 61 4.37 -0.24 9.86
CA THR A 61 4.98 0.97 9.32
C THR A 61 5.72 0.68 8.00
N VAL A 62 6.47 -0.41 7.93
CA VAL A 62 7.13 -0.83 6.67
C VAL A 62 6.12 -1.15 5.58
N SER A 63 5.02 -1.82 5.94
CA SER A 63 3.93 -2.15 5.00
C SER A 63 3.26 -0.87 4.48
N SER A 64 3.01 0.11 5.34
CA SER A 64 2.47 1.41 4.97
C SER A 64 3.37 2.18 4.01
N LEU A 65 4.69 2.10 4.20
CA LEU A 65 5.66 2.70 3.29
C LEU A 65 5.68 2.01 1.93
N LEU A 66 5.55 0.69 1.89
CA LEU A 66 5.56 -0.09 0.64
C LEU A 66 4.23 -0.05 -0.12
N PHE A 67 3.13 0.25 0.57
CA PHE A 67 1.78 0.23 0.01
C PHE A 67 1.56 1.03 -1.28
N PRO A 68 2.09 2.26 -1.45
CA PRO A 68 1.93 3.00 -2.70
C PRO A 68 2.44 2.23 -3.93
N PHE A 69 3.51 1.45 -3.77
CA PHE A 69 4.07 0.64 -4.86
C PHE A 69 3.20 -0.60 -5.13
N THR A 70 2.78 -1.31 -4.08
CA THR A 70 1.90 -2.46 -4.21
C THR A 70 0.57 -2.07 -4.85
N ARG A 71 0.01 -0.92 -4.47
CA ARG A 71 -1.21 -0.38 -5.07
C ARG A 71 -0.99 0.04 -6.52
N ALA A 72 0.13 0.68 -6.85
CA ALA A 72 0.48 1.00 -8.23
C ALA A 72 0.58 -0.27 -9.11
N GLY A 73 1.20 -1.33 -8.59
CA GLY A 73 1.25 -2.64 -9.25
C GLY A 73 -0.14 -3.24 -9.43
N TRP A 74 -1.04 -3.08 -8.45
CA TRP A 74 -2.42 -3.53 -8.54
C TRP A 74 -3.24 -2.76 -9.59
N GLU A 75 -3.09 -1.43 -9.68
CA GLU A 75 -3.73 -0.64 -10.74
C GLU A 75 -3.25 -1.09 -12.12
N ALA A 76 -1.94 -1.24 -12.31
CA ALA A 76 -1.38 -1.76 -13.57
C ALA A 76 -1.86 -3.18 -13.89
N PHE A 77 -2.06 -4.02 -12.86
CA PHE A 77 -2.63 -5.36 -13.02
C PHE A 77 -4.11 -5.28 -13.43
N LYS A 78 -4.92 -4.48 -12.75
CA LYS A 78 -6.34 -4.30 -13.12
C LYS A 78 -6.50 -3.82 -14.55
N ASP A 79 -5.67 -2.88 -15.00
CA ASP A 79 -5.71 -2.38 -16.38
C ASP A 79 -5.50 -3.51 -17.40
N LEU A 80 -4.68 -4.53 -17.08
CA LEU A 80 -4.46 -5.69 -17.95
C LEU A 80 -5.68 -6.63 -18.03
N PHE A 81 -6.46 -6.76 -16.96
CA PHE A 81 -7.57 -7.73 -16.88
C PHE A 81 -8.95 -7.11 -17.13
N ALA A 82 -9.12 -5.83 -16.81
CA ALA A 82 -10.42 -5.16 -16.77
C ALA A 82 -10.55 -4.02 -17.81
N SER A 83 -9.67 -4.00 -18.83
CA SER A 83 -9.52 -2.90 -19.80
C SER A 83 -10.81 -2.41 -20.47
N ASP A 84 -11.90 -3.19 -20.44
CA ASP A 84 -13.16 -2.84 -21.12
C ASP A 84 -14.44 -3.15 -20.31
N THR A 85 -14.34 -3.45 -19.01
CA THR A 85 -15.52 -3.84 -18.21
C THR A 85 -16.06 -2.68 -17.36
N VAL A 86 -17.16 -2.07 -17.80
CA VAL A 86 -17.89 -1.07 -17.00
C VAL A 86 -18.80 -1.78 -15.99
N LEU A 87 -18.44 -1.72 -14.70
CA LEU A 87 -19.22 -2.31 -13.62
C LEU A 87 -20.10 -1.25 -12.94
N PHE A 88 -21.42 -1.43 -12.99
CA PHE A 88 -22.37 -0.64 -12.21
C PHE A 88 -22.60 -1.29 -10.83
N ILE A 89 -21.89 -0.79 -9.82
CA ILE A 89 -21.94 -1.33 -8.45
C ILE A 89 -22.46 -0.23 -7.51
N PRO A 90 -23.36 -0.56 -6.56
CA PRO A 90 -23.77 0.40 -5.53
C PRO A 90 -22.57 1.00 -4.79
N SER A 91 -22.61 2.29 -4.50
CA SER A 91 -21.48 3.03 -3.90
C SER A 91 -20.98 2.42 -2.59
N ILE A 92 -21.90 1.94 -1.73
CA ILE A 92 -21.58 1.27 -0.47
C ILE A 92 -20.79 -0.02 -0.73
N VAL A 93 -21.22 -0.83 -1.71
CA VAL A 93 -20.55 -2.08 -2.08
C VAL A 93 -19.17 -1.78 -2.66
N GLY A 94 -19.05 -0.77 -3.53
CA GLY A 94 -17.77 -0.32 -4.07
C GLY A 94 -16.80 0.18 -3.00
N LEU A 95 -17.30 0.88 -1.98
CA LEU A 95 -16.51 1.35 -0.85
C LEU A 95 -15.99 0.19 -0.01
N VAL A 96 -16.85 -0.77 0.34
CA VAL A 96 -16.46 -1.96 1.12
C VAL A 96 -15.44 -2.79 0.35
N LEU A 97 -15.67 -3.02 -0.95
CA LEU A 97 -14.74 -3.77 -1.79
C LEU A 97 -13.39 -3.05 -1.89
N SER A 98 -13.40 -1.73 -2.06
CA SER A 98 -12.18 -0.92 -2.07
C SER A 98 -11.43 -1.03 -0.75
N PHE A 99 -12.14 -0.99 0.38
CA PHE A 99 -11.52 -1.14 1.69
C PHE A 99 -10.89 -2.52 1.87
N ILE A 100 -11.59 -3.60 1.48
CA ILE A 100 -11.09 -4.97 1.55
C ILE A 100 -9.83 -5.12 0.68
N VAL A 101 -9.89 -4.70 -0.59
CA VAL A 101 -8.77 -4.82 -1.53
C VAL A 101 -7.57 -4.02 -1.03
N ASN A 102 -7.75 -2.77 -0.59
CA ASN A 102 -6.66 -1.99 -0.03
C ASN A 102 -6.09 -2.60 1.25
N GLY A 103 -6.94 -3.18 2.12
CA GLY A 103 -6.49 -3.92 3.31
C GLY A 103 -5.64 -5.14 2.97
N MET A 104 -6.06 -5.93 1.97
CA MET A 104 -5.30 -7.10 1.50
C MET A 104 -3.98 -6.68 0.87
N LEU A 105 -3.98 -5.66 0.02
CA LEU A 105 -2.78 -5.12 -0.61
C LEU A 105 -1.80 -4.56 0.44
N TRP A 106 -2.32 -3.85 1.45
CA TRP A 106 -1.50 -3.33 2.56
C TRP A 106 -0.82 -4.44 3.35
N GLN A 107 -1.55 -5.50 3.72
CA GLN A 107 -0.95 -6.67 4.40
C GLN A 107 0.08 -7.39 3.52
N ALA A 108 -0.19 -7.51 2.22
CA ALA A 108 0.71 -8.14 1.27
C ALA A 108 1.88 -7.23 0.85
N SER A 109 1.91 -5.95 1.27
CA SER A 109 2.86 -4.95 0.76
C SER A 109 4.31 -5.29 1.10
N ILE A 110 4.57 -6.01 2.18
CA ILE A 110 5.93 -6.45 2.53
C ILE A 110 6.51 -7.43 1.49
N PHE A 111 5.66 -8.22 0.83
CA PHE A 111 6.05 -9.18 -0.20
C PHE A 111 5.91 -8.57 -1.60
N LEU A 112 4.77 -7.95 -1.88
CA LEU A 112 4.43 -7.43 -3.19
C LEU A 112 5.08 -6.06 -3.47
N GLY A 113 5.38 -5.27 -2.45
CA GLY A 113 6.03 -3.96 -2.60
C GLY A 113 7.38 -4.04 -3.32
N PRO A 114 8.33 -4.87 -2.85
CA PRO A 114 9.60 -5.06 -3.55
C PRO A 114 9.44 -5.54 -5.00
N ILE A 115 8.49 -6.46 -5.25
CA ILE A 115 8.20 -6.97 -6.59
C ILE A 115 7.63 -5.86 -7.48
N ALA A 116 6.70 -5.07 -6.96
CA ALA A 116 6.10 -3.95 -7.69
C ALA A 116 7.14 -2.87 -8.02
N ILE A 117 8.06 -2.57 -7.10
CA ILE A 117 9.20 -1.69 -7.37
C ILE A 117 10.05 -2.27 -8.50
N TRP A 118 10.45 -3.54 -8.42
CA TRP A 118 11.24 -4.15 -9.48
C TRP A 118 10.53 -4.14 -10.83
N TYR A 119 9.23 -4.45 -10.88
CA TYR A 119 8.44 -4.43 -12.11
C TYR A 119 8.27 -3.03 -12.71
N LEU A 120 7.89 -2.03 -11.90
CA LEU A 120 7.63 -0.67 -12.36
C LEU A 120 8.90 0.02 -12.86
N PHE A 121 10.02 -0.16 -12.16
CA PHE A 121 11.29 0.47 -12.51
C PHE A 121 12.12 -0.37 -13.49
N GLY A 122 11.91 -1.69 -13.55
CA GLY A 122 12.52 -2.60 -14.52
C GLY A 122 11.93 -2.44 -15.93
N ARG A 123 10.63 -2.19 -16.08
CA ARG A 123 10.00 -1.86 -17.37
C ARG A 123 10.55 -0.62 -18.06
N ARG A 124 11.30 0.23 -17.34
CA ARG A 124 11.88 1.47 -17.87
C ARG A 124 13.28 1.30 -18.48
N GLN A 125 13.95 0.17 -18.22
CA GLN A 125 15.30 -0.08 -18.76
C GLN A 125 15.28 -0.76 -20.14
N HIS A 126 14.09 -1.09 -20.65
CA HIS A 126 13.83 -1.54 -22.01
C HIS A 126 12.99 -0.50 -22.75
#